data_AF-A0A7R9J8Z8-F1
#
_entry.id   AF-A0A7R9J8Z8-F1
#
_cell.length_a   1.000
_cell.length_b   1.000
_cell.length_c   1.000
_cell.angle_alpha   90.00
_cell.angle_beta   90.00
_cell.angle_gamma   90.00
#
_symmetry.space_group_name_H-M   'P 1'
#
loop_
_entity.id
_entity.type
_entity.pdbx_description
1 polymer ?
#
loop_
_entity_poly.entity_id
_entity_poly.type
_entity_poly.pdbx_seq_one_letter_code
_entity_poly.pdbx_strand_id
1 'polypeptide(L)'
;MRNTGELNKDRKALIQQGLLNRRTMLSSSKVINPGPYESLKRTARCLYPPLPSRNYVAVPSPTKRVSSVSPTLRFRRINNREEKDYFACSTCRDRKDCTFFLWADEDVTEDKSKFWDLERERILPKINHSELIEKLERIRQKKSRKRAYCHTCSVLLNSAELSAHSAHTLTLKVSDFQLTHPTELLKPFESSKKEAQYLFSKQSTTTIVTALCNLGAKHVVCLGTPRIHECILTDYEGQLTSLLLDIDHRYHNFYNKDQFCWYNSFNNYFFGGESSAAVLSQFLQKGDGEGVVLVTDPPFGGRVEPLAYTLKKITQLHRKLNPEAICDLPVLWMFPYFMEPHILANCPGYNMLDYKVDYDNHSLFASGPKARKHGSPVRIFTNLQPKLFKLSTEEGYRYCDVCERWVSEENKHCDKCNECTSKDGRTYVHCDMCSRCVKPSWRHCATCARCCLPSHVCGEFMPSSKCFICGMKGHKKKECPLHEQTFQVFEYTRRGKRKHNTIADLHSNKKVKTTQGPAKHKQKKKWSVKKMAASQIPQDNVKSQSKHEDSKPPTKPQPNKTFKFKKKKVPKAMKKKINV
;
A
#
# COMPACT_ATOMS: atom_id res chain seq x y z
N MET A 1 -73.18 -9.25 -45.14
CA MET A 1 -72.04 -9.81 -45.90
C MET A 1 -71.49 -8.69 -46.77
N ARG A 2 -70.45 -8.01 -46.30
CA ARG A 2 -69.05 -8.11 -46.78
C ARG A 2 -68.84 -7.45 -48.15
N ASN A 3 -68.23 -6.26 -48.16
CA ASN A 3 -66.92 -6.09 -48.79
C ASN A 3 -66.30 -4.72 -48.50
N THR A 4 -65.23 -4.76 -47.70
CA THR A 4 -63.90 -4.20 -47.98
C THR A 4 -63.82 -2.97 -48.88
N GLY A 5 -63.51 -1.81 -48.29
CA GLY A 5 -63.21 -0.64 -49.12
C GLY A 5 -62.66 0.59 -48.43
N GLU A 6 -62.04 0.53 -47.23
CA GLU A 6 -61.50 1.79 -46.65
C GLU A 6 -60.44 1.60 -45.55
N LEU A 7 -59.39 0.82 -45.80
CA LEU A 7 -58.23 0.72 -44.87
C LEU A 7 -56.88 0.56 -45.58
N ASN A 8 -56.78 0.96 -46.84
CA ASN A 8 -55.57 0.75 -47.67
C ASN A 8 -55.00 2.04 -48.30
N LYS A 9 -55.27 3.21 -47.70
CA LYS A 9 -54.61 4.49 -48.07
C LYS A 9 -53.63 5.01 -47.02
N ASP A 10 -53.78 4.67 -45.74
CA ASP A 10 -52.86 5.14 -44.69
C ASP A 10 -51.63 4.25 -44.45
N ARG A 11 -51.55 3.08 -45.10
CA ARG A 11 -50.41 2.17 -44.98
C ARG A 11 -49.29 2.43 -45.99
N LYS A 12 -49.50 3.31 -46.98
CA LYS A 12 -48.45 3.74 -47.93
C LYS A 12 -47.79 5.08 -47.56
N ALA A 13 -48.40 5.91 -46.72
CA ALA A 13 -47.81 7.18 -46.27
C ALA A 13 -46.78 7.02 -45.13
N LEU A 14 -46.93 5.99 -44.28
CA LEU A 14 -46.03 5.75 -43.13
C LEU A 14 -44.75 4.97 -43.46
N ILE A 15 -44.65 4.35 -44.64
CA ILE A 15 -43.44 3.64 -45.09
C ILE A 15 -42.48 4.59 -45.85
N GLN A 16 -42.96 5.75 -46.33
CA GLN A 16 -42.15 6.69 -47.11
C GLN A 16 -41.43 7.76 -46.25
N GLN A 17 -41.80 7.94 -44.98
CA GLN A 17 -41.01 8.73 -44.01
C GLN A 17 -39.98 7.90 -43.22
N GLY A 18 -40.08 6.56 -43.24
CA GLY A 18 -39.12 5.67 -42.57
C GLY A 18 -37.83 5.38 -43.36
N LEU A 19 -37.78 5.73 -44.65
CA LEU A 19 -36.68 5.36 -45.56
C LEU A 19 -35.87 6.54 -46.12
N LEU A 20 -36.23 7.80 -45.84
CA LEU A 20 -35.45 8.98 -46.25
C LEU A 20 -34.42 9.47 -45.23
N ASN A 21 -34.49 9.03 -43.96
CA ASN A 21 -33.51 9.43 -42.93
C ASN A 21 -32.31 8.45 -42.78
N ARG A 22 -32.13 7.51 -43.72
CA ARG A 22 -31.00 6.56 -43.74
C ARG A 22 -30.06 6.70 -44.95
N ARG A 23 -30.21 7.75 -45.76
CA ARG A 23 -29.35 8.00 -46.93
C ARG A 23 -28.96 9.48 -47.06
N THR A 24 -28.31 10.01 -46.04
CA THR A 24 -27.33 11.09 -46.17
C THR A 24 -26.33 10.96 -45.01
N MET A 25 -25.06 11.26 -45.28
CA MET A 25 -23.92 11.22 -44.34
C MET A 25 -23.17 9.88 -44.23
N LEU A 26 -22.66 9.40 -45.37
CA LEU A 26 -21.31 8.82 -45.42
C LEU A 26 -20.40 9.81 -46.19
N SER A 27 -19.16 9.91 -45.71
CA SER A 27 -18.03 10.71 -46.21
C SER A 27 -18.00 12.22 -45.93
N SER A 28 -17.34 12.62 -44.84
CA SER A 28 -16.13 13.47 -44.89
C SER A 28 -15.64 13.79 -43.48
N SER A 29 -14.32 13.70 -43.31
CA SER A 29 -13.57 13.78 -42.08
C SER A 29 -13.64 15.14 -41.39
N LYS A 30 -13.81 15.17 -40.06
CA LYS A 30 -13.11 16.10 -39.15
C LYS A 30 -13.22 15.65 -37.69
N VAL A 31 -12.06 15.63 -37.05
CA VAL A 31 -11.74 15.22 -35.68
C VAL A 31 -12.37 16.17 -34.65
N ILE A 32 -13.24 15.66 -33.77
CA ILE A 32 -13.59 16.29 -32.47
C ILE A 32 -13.84 15.17 -31.43
N ASN A 33 -13.08 15.21 -30.33
CA ASN A 33 -13.11 14.31 -29.17
C ASN A 33 -14.42 14.39 -28.37
N PRO A 34 -15.06 13.25 -28.02
CA PRO A 34 -15.94 13.13 -26.87
C PRO A 34 -15.18 12.59 -25.64
N GLY A 35 -15.36 13.25 -24.50
CA GLY A 35 -14.65 13.02 -23.24
C GLY A 35 -14.96 11.68 -22.54
N PRO A 36 -14.21 11.34 -21.46
CA PRO A 36 -14.12 9.99 -20.93
C PRO A 36 -15.18 9.74 -19.86
N TYR A 37 -16.34 9.19 -20.23
CA TYR A 37 -17.28 8.70 -19.22
C TYR A 37 -18.15 7.54 -19.70
N GLU A 38 -17.55 6.47 -20.24
CA GLU A 38 -18.34 5.26 -20.58
C GLU A 38 -17.49 3.96 -20.62
N SER A 39 -16.61 3.74 -19.62
CA SER A 39 -15.77 2.51 -19.55
C SER A 39 -15.80 1.72 -18.24
N LEU A 40 -16.80 1.92 -17.37
CA LEU A 40 -16.85 1.29 -16.03
C LEU A 40 -18.10 0.44 -15.74
N LYS A 41 -18.73 -0.14 -16.77
CA LYS A 41 -19.81 -1.14 -16.58
C LYS A 41 -19.45 -2.47 -17.21
N ARG A 42 -18.47 -3.18 -16.63
CA ARG A 42 -18.28 -4.64 -16.84
C ARG A 42 -17.30 -5.26 -15.81
N THR A 43 -17.63 -5.26 -14.53
CA THR A 43 -16.98 -6.14 -13.54
C THR A 43 -17.83 -6.29 -12.27
N ALA A 44 -18.82 -7.18 -12.34
CA ALA A 44 -19.44 -7.78 -11.17
C ALA A 44 -19.89 -9.21 -11.51
N ARG A 45 -18.92 -10.08 -11.85
CA ARG A 45 -19.11 -11.53 -11.79
C ARG A 45 -18.25 -12.06 -10.65
N CYS A 46 -18.95 -12.62 -9.67
CA CYS A 46 -18.42 -13.32 -8.51
C CYS A 46 -17.71 -14.62 -8.94
N LEU A 47 -16.87 -15.13 -8.03
CA LEU A 47 -16.03 -16.34 -8.05
C LEU A 47 -14.55 -16.09 -8.36
N TYR A 48 -13.75 -15.97 -7.29
CA TYR A 48 -12.30 -16.13 -7.32
C TYR A 48 -11.92 -17.40 -8.10
N PRO A 49 -10.88 -17.30 -8.93
CA PRO A 49 -9.54 -17.68 -8.51
C PRO A 49 -8.73 -16.42 -8.20
N PRO A 50 -7.70 -16.51 -7.34
CA PRO A 50 -6.64 -15.51 -7.43
C PRO A 50 -6.21 -15.46 -8.90
N LEU A 51 -6.08 -14.26 -9.47
CA LEU A 51 -5.19 -14.10 -10.62
C LEU A 51 -3.93 -14.89 -10.30
N PRO A 52 -3.38 -15.71 -11.22
CA PRO A 52 -2.20 -16.51 -10.92
C PRO A 52 -1.19 -15.55 -10.30
N SER A 53 -0.93 -15.77 -9.01
CA SER A 53 0.21 -15.19 -8.35
C SER A 53 1.38 -15.72 -9.15
N ARG A 54 1.85 -14.93 -10.12
CA ARG A 54 3.24 -15.01 -10.55
C ARG A 54 4.01 -15.02 -9.23
N ASN A 55 4.64 -16.15 -8.94
CA ASN A 55 5.26 -16.46 -7.67
C ASN A 55 6.34 -15.42 -7.40
N TYR A 56 5.96 -14.35 -6.72
CA TYR A 56 6.84 -13.29 -6.32
C TYR A 56 7.09 -13.49 -4.83
N VAL A 57 8.08 -14.29 -4.47
CA VAL A 57 8.59 -14.28 -3.09
C VAL A 57 9.42 -13.00 -2.96
N ALA A 58 8.84 -11.98 -2.35
CA ALA A 58 9.52 -10.74 -2.04
C ALA A 58 10.35 -10.93 -0.76
N VAL A 59 11.68 -11.07 -0.89
CA VAL A 59 12.58 -11.18 0.28
C VAL A 59 13.39 -9.88 0.41
N PRO A 60 13.38 -9.23 1.58
CA PRO A 60 14.29 -8.13 1.88
C PRO A 60 15.74 -8.61 1.78
N SER A 61 16.57 -7.92 1.01
CA SER A 61 17.95 -8.36 0.74
C SER A 61 18.97 -7.73 1.70
N PRO A 62 19.97 -8.48 2.18
CA PRO A 62 21.07 -7.95 2.98
C PRO A 62 22.12 -7.18 2.16
N THR A 63 22.12 -7.31 0.83
CA THR A 63 23.14 -6.71 -0.04
C THR A 63 22.66 -5.39 -0.63
N LYS A 64 23.54 -4.37 -0.62
CA LYS A 64 23.34 -2.97 -1.05
C LYS A 64 22.82 -2.86 -2.50
N ARG A 65 21.56 -3.16 -2.76
CA ARG A 65 20.86 -2.89 -4.04
C ARG A 65 19.73 -1.93 -3.73
N VAL A 66 20.09 -0.66 -3.66
CA VAL A 66 19.20 0.42 -3.22
C VAL A 66 18.62 1.10 -4.47
N SER A 67 17.30 1.25 -4.52
CA SER A 67 16.66 2.00 -5.61
C SER A 67 16.83 3.50 -5.43
N SER A 68 16.32 4.28 -6.39
CA SER A 68 16.25 5.74 -6.28
C SER A 68 15.40 6.25 -5.11
N VAL A 69 14.67 5.37 -4.39
CA VAL A 69 13.86 5.76 -3.23
C VAL A 69 14.36 5.08 -1.95
N SER A 70 14.45 3.75 -1.92
CA SER A 70 14.84 2.98 -0.73
C SER A 70 15.36 1.58 -1.11
N PRO A 71 15.86 0.74 -0.17
CA PRO A 71 16.26 -0.63 -0.48
C PRO A 71 15.19 -1.41 -1.24
N THR A 72 15.63 -2.19 -2.23
CA THR A 72 14.73 -2.92 -3.14
C THR A 72 14.20 -4.20 -2.50
N LEU A 73 13.13 -4.75 -3.09
CA LEU A 73 12.69 -6.11 -2.79
C LEU A 73 13.21 -7.06 -3.87
N ARG A 74 13.67 -8.24 -3.45
CA ARG A 74 14.01 -9.33 -4.38
C ARG A 74 12.76 -10.12 -4.70
N PHE A 75 12.44 -10.25 -5.97
CA PHE A 75 11.30 -10.94 -6.53
C PHE A 75 11.77 -12.16 -7.34
N ARG A 76 10.90 -13.16 -7.46
CA ARG A 76 11.08 -14.29 -8.39
C ARG A 76 10.09 -14.23 -9.54
N ARG A 77 10.49 -14.55 -10.76
CA ARG A 77 9.60 -14.74 -11.90
C ARG A 77 9.69 -16.19 -12.36
N ILE A 78 8.54 -16.82 -12.55
CA ILE A 78 8.45 -18.17 -13.12
C ILE A 78 7.83 -18.06 -14.50
N ASN A 79 8.61 -18.34 -15.53
CA ASN A 79 8.14 -18.46 -16.92
C ASN A 79 8.50 -19.86 -17.42
N ASN A 80 7.54 -20.64 -17.94
CA ASN A 80 7.80 -21.92 -18.63
C ASN A 80 8.82 -22.87 -17.95
N ARG A 81 8.79 -22.97 -16.60
CA ARG A 81 9.69 -23.77 -15.73
C ARG A 81 11.08 -23.17 -15.45
N GLU A 82 11.38 -21.99 -15.97
CA GLU A 82 12.56 -21.23 -15.56
C GLU A 82 12.21 -20.26 -14.43
N GLU A 83 12.96 -20.35 -13.33
CA GLU A 83 12.88 -19.44 -12.21
C GLU A 83 14.01 -18.41 -12.33
N LYS A 84 13.67 -17.13 -12.45
CA LYS A 84 14.67 -16.05 -12.47
C LYS A 84 14.34 -14.98 -11.44
N ASP A 85 15.31 -14.68 -10.59
CA ASP A 85 15.18 -13.67 -9.54
C ASP A 85 15.62 -12.29 -10.02
N TYR A 86 14.98 -11.24 -9.53
CA TYR A 86 15.28 -9.85 -9.86
C TYR A 86 14.95 -8.91 -8.69
N PHE A 87 15.51 -7.71 -8.70
CA PHE A 87 15.24 -6.65 -7.74
C PHE A 87 14.36 -5.58 -8.36
N ALA A 88 13.40 -5.07 -7.60
CA ALA A 88 12.55 -3.95 -8.01
C ALA A 88 12.20 -3.05 -6.81
N CYS A 89 11.66 -1.88 -7.11
CA CYS A 89 11.25 -0.89 -6.11
C CYS A 89 10.35 -1.49 -5.04
N SER A 90 10.60 -1.11 -3.78
CA SER A 90 9.78 -1.46 -2.62
C SER A 90 8.60 -0.51 -2.42
N THR A 91 8.75 0.75 -2.83
CA THR A 91 7.76 1.83 -2.59
C THR A 91 6.78 2.00 -3.75
N CYS A 92 7.24 1.81 -5.00
CA CYS A 92 6.44 2.08 -6.19
C CYS A 92 6.12 0.78 -6.93
N ARG A 93 4.84 0.55 -7.24
CA ARG A 93 4.41 -0.64 -7.98
C ARG A 93 4.56 -0.46 -9.50
N ASP A 94 4.39 0.77 -9.99
CA ASP A 94 4.52 1.07 -11.41
C ASP A 94 5.99 1.43 -11.75
N ARG A 95 6.52 0.82 -12.81
CA ARG A 95 7.88 1.10 -13.29
C ARG A 95 8.02 2.52 -13.83
N LYS A 96 6.90 3.20 -14.12
CA LYS A 96 6.90 4.61 -14.50
C LYS A 96 7.29 5.53 -13.36
N ASP A 97 6.95 5.15 -12.13
CA ASP A 97 7.22 5.96 -10.93
C ASP A 97 8.59 5.65 -10.34
N CYS A 98 9.05 4.40 -10.47
CA CYS A 98 10.43 4.00 -10.20
C CYS A 98 10.88 2.96 -11.21
N THR A 99 11.81 3.35 -12.07
CA THR A 99 12.32 2.52 -13.18
C THR A 99 13.29 1.42 -12.75
N PHE A 100 13.66 1.39 -11.46
CA PHE A 100 14.64 0.42 -10.94
C PHE A 100 14.25 -1.03 -11.25
N PHE A 101 15.15 -1.71 -11.94
CA PHE A 101 15.10 -3.14 -12.20
C PHE A 101 16.53 -3.67 -12.36
N LEU A 102 16.80 -4.83 -11.76
CA LEU A 102 18.11 -5.47 -11.85
C LEU A 102 17.94 -6.98 -11.69
N TRP A 103 18.47 -7.80 -12.58
CA TRP A 103 18.43 -9.26 -12.37
C TRP A 103 19.33 -9.66 -11.19
N ALA A 104 18.99 -10.74 -10.49
CA ALA A 104 19.74 -11.14 -9.29
C ALA A 104 21.14 -11.69 -9.61
N ASP A 105 21.29 -12.28 -10.79
CA ASP A 105 22.54 -12.78 -11.40
C ASP A 105 23.34 -11.70 -12.13
N GLU A 106 22.79 -10.49 -12.24
CA GLU A 106 23.45 -9.36 -12.90
C GLU A 106 24.27 -8.54 -11.89
N ASP A 107 25.51 -8.22 -12.29
CA ASP A 107 26.41 -7.34 -11.56
C ASP A 107 26.05 -5.86 -11.76
N VAL A 108 26.27 -5.07 -10.71
CA VAL A 108 26.06 -3.62 -10.76
C VAL A 108 27.32 -2.96 -11.31
N THR A 109 27.22 -2.43 -12.54
CA THR A 109 28.29 -1.60 -13.11
C THR A 109 28.37 -0.25 -12.40
N GLU A 110 29.54 0.37 -12.42
CA GLU A 110 29.77 1.68 -11.79
C GLU A 110 28.81 2.74 -12.36
N ASP A 111 28.58 2.74 -13.67
CA ASP A 111 27.65 3.66 -14.34
C ASP A 111 26.20 3.49 -13.85
N LYS A 112 25.74 2.25 -13.64
CA LYS A 112 24.40 1.99 -13.10
C LYS A 112 24.27 2.49 -11.66
N SER A 113 25.30 2.29 -10.84
CA SER A 113 25.32 2.79 -9.47
C SER A 113 25.22 4.32 -9.46
N LYS A 114 26.09 5.00 -10.22
CA LYS A 114 26.10 6.46 -10.34
C LYS A 114 24.75 7.00 -10.83
N PHE A 115 24.14 6.36 -11.83
CA PHE A 115 22.82 6.74 -12.32
C PHE A 115 21.75 6.65 -11.23
N TRP A 116 21.71 5.57 -10.45
CA TRP A 116 20.72 5.41 -9.38
C TRP A 116 20.95 6.36 -8.21
N ASP A 117 22.20 6.67 -7.88
CA ASP A 117 22.52 7.65 -6.84
C ASP A 117 22.11 9.07 -7.27
N LEU A 118 22.36 9.47 -8.52
CA LEU A 118 21.86 10.73 -9.07
C LEU A 118 20.33 10.79 -9.09
N GLU A 119 19.66 9.72 -9.52
CA GLU A 119 18.19 9.66 -9.49
C GLU A 119 17.63 9.73 -8.06
N ARG A 120 18.34 9.15 -7.09
CA ARG A 120 17.96 9.25 -5.68
C ARG A 120 18.08 10.69 -5.19
N GLU A 121 19.19 11.37 -5.46
CA GLU A 121 19.38 12.78 -5.10
C GLU A 121 18.35 13.69 -5.75
N ARG A 122 17.90 13.34 -6.97
CA ARG A 122 16.86 14.08 -7.69
C ARG A 122 15.46 13.89 -7.10
N ILE A 123 15.14 12.68 -6.64
CA ILE A 123 13.79 12.30 -6.20
C ILE A 123 13.58 12.53 -4.70
N LEU A 124 14.59 12.25 -3.88
CA LEU A 124 14.45 12.39 -2.43
C LEU A 124 14.58 13.87 -2.01
N PRO A 125 13.62 14.41 -1.26
CA PRO A 125 13.74 15.75 -0.70
C PRO A 125 14.90 15.83 0.29
N LYS A 126 15.63 16.95 0.25
CA LYS A 126 16.59 17.32 1.30
C LYS A 126 15.82 17.93 2.45
N ILE A 127 15.76 17.24 3.58
CA ILE A 127 14.96 17.64 4.74
C ILE A 127 15.87 17.94 5.92
N ASN A 128 15.81 19.17 6.43
CA ASN A 128 16.32 19.52 7.75
C ASN A 128 15.16 19.59 8.74
N HIS A 129 14.92 18.53 9.50
CA HIS A 129 13.77 18.45 10.41
C HIS A 129 13.84 19.49 11.54
N SER A 130 15.04 19.83 12.04
CA SER A 130 15.18 20.87 13.06
C SER A 130 14.68 22.23 12.54
N GLU A 131 15.08 22.62 11.33
CA GLU A 131 14.63 23.88 10.72
C GLU A 131 13.11 23.90 10.47
N LEU A 132 12.53 22.75 10.08
CA LEU A 132 11.08 22.63 9.89
C LEU A 132 10.31 22.81 11.20
N ILE A 133 10.80 22.24 12.31
CA ILE A 133 10.19 22.40 13.64
C ILE A 133 10.29 23.87 14.09
N GLU A 134 11.45 24.50 13.97
CA GLU A 134 11.58 25.93 14.27
C GLU A 134 10.65 26.79 13.42
N LYS A 135 10.47 26.42 12.15
CA LYS A 135 9.56 27.11 11.25
C LYS A 135 8.11 26.93 11.69
N LEU A 136 7.71 25.73 12.09
CA LEU A 136 6.37 25.44 12.62
C LEU A 136 6.09 26.31 13.85
N GLU A 137 7.01 26.38 14.81
CA GLU A 137 6.85 27.19 16.02
C GLU A 137 6.72 28.69 15.70
N ARG A 138 7.57 29.21 14.80
CA ARG A 138 7.45 30.59 14.32
C ARG A 138 6.09 30.86 13.65
N ILE A 139 5.53 29.88 12.96
CA ILE A 139 4.23 29.98 12.27
C ILE A 139 3.05 29.90 13.26
N ARG A 140 3.12 29.02 14.26
CA ARG A 140 2.13 28.91 15.35
C ARG A 140 1.94 30.25 16.07
N GLN A 141 3.02 30.99 16.29
CA GLN A 141 2.97 32.32 16.92
C GLN A 141 2.30 33.43 16.07
N LYS A 142 2.14 33.24 14.74
CA LYS A 142 1.48 34.24 13.88
C LYS A 142 -0.03 34.02 13.85
N LYS A 143 -0.81 35.06 13.56
CA LYS A 143 -2.26 34.91 13.30
C LYS A 143 -2.49 34.13 12.00
N SER A 144 -3.54 33.31 11.93
CA SER A 144 -3.93 32.51 10.73
C SER A 144 -3.79 33.28 9.41
N ARG A 145 -4.25 34.54 9.33
CA ARG A 145 -4.14 35.39 8.13
C ARG A 145 -2.72 35.61 7.57
N LYS A 146 -1.68 35.36 8.39
CA LYS A 146 -0.26 35.49 8.03
C LYS A 146 0.40 34.12 7.79
N ARG A 147 -0.37 33.03 7.80
CA ARG A 147 0.10 31.66 7.59
C ARG A 147 -0.36 31.16 6.24
N ALA A 148 0.50 30.38 5.59
CA ALA A 148 0.16 29.66 4.38
C ALA A 148 0.88 28.32 4.32
N TYR A 149 0.43 27.44 3.43
CA TYR A 149 1.12 26.21 3.07
C TYR A 149 1.30 26.17 1.56
N CYS A 150 2.52 25.91 1.12
CA CYS A 150 2.82 25.70 -0.29
C CYS A 150 2.80 24.22 -0.62
N HIS A 151 1.82 23.80 -1.41
CA HIS A 151 1.69 22.41 -1.86
C HIS A 151 2.77 22.01 -2.87
N THR A 152 3.25 22.97 -3.67
CA THR A 152 4.32 22.71 -4.66
C THR A 152 5.66 22.42 -3.98
N CYS A 153 5.98 23.17 -2.93
CA CYS A 153 7.24 23.02 -2.19
C CYS A 153 7.11 22.13 -0.94
N SER A 154 5.88 21.71 -0.61
CA SER A 154 5.56 20.96 0.60
C SER A 154 6.08 21.60 1.90
N VAL A 155 5.89 22.92 2.05
CA VAL A 155 6.43 23.68 3.19
C VAL A 155 5.41 24.69 3.72
N LEU A 156 5.39 24.86 5.05
CA LEU A 156 4.67 25.95 5.70
C LEU A 156 5.38 27.29 5.42
N LEU A 157 4.60 28.36 5.28
CA LEU A 157 5.07 29.70 4.92
C LEU A 157 4.48 30.77 5.85
N ASN A 158 5.28 31.80 6.11
CA ASN A 158 4.80 33.05 6.65
C ASN A 158 4.51 34.07 5.52
N SER A 159 3.88 35.20 5.87
CA SER A 159 3.49 36.23 4.89
C SER A 159 4.63 36.83 4.08
N ALA A 160 5.85 36.91 4.63
CA ALA A 160 7.01 37.46 3.93
C ALA A 160 7.54 36.54 2.83
N GLU A 161 7.31 35.23 2.95
CA GLU A 161 7.77 34.22 1.99
C GLU A 161 6.80 34.05 0.80
N LEU A 162 5.59 34.61 0.88
CA LEU A 162 4.55 34.41 -0.14
C LEU A 162 4.93 34.89 -1.54
N SER A 163 5.72 35.97 -1.64
CA SER A 163 6.11 36.56 -2.93
C SER A 163 6.93 35.58 -3.78
N ALA A 164 7.86 34.86 -3.15
CA ALA A 164 8.68 33.82 -3.79
C ALA A 164 7.87 32.59 -4.21
N HIS A 165 6.64 32.44 -3.72
CA HIS A 165 5.73 31.34 -4.04
C HIS A 165 4.48 31.78 -4.82
N SER A 166 4.52 32.95 -5.46
CA SER A 166 3.37 33.52 -6.18
C SER A 166 2.84 32.66 -7.32
N ALA A 167 3.71 31.86 -7.96
CA ALA A 167 3.34 30.92 -9.03
C ALA A 167 2.99 29.51 -8.53
N HIS A 168 3.03 29.26 -7.22
CA HIS A 168 2.83 27.93 -6.64
C HIS A 168 1.38 27.70 -6.21
N THR A 169 1.05 26.43 -5.95
CA THR A 169 -0.25 26.07 -5.37
C THR A 169 -0.21 26.31 -3.86
N LEU A 170 -1.00 27.28 -3.38
CA LEU A 170 -1.01 27.72 -1.99
C LEU A 170 -2.36 27.47 -1.31
N THR A 171 -2.31 27.08 -0.03
CA THR A 171 -3.43 27.26 0.91
C THR A 171 -3.09 28.45 1.80
N LEU A 172 -3.87 29.52 1.71
CA LEU A 172 -3.72 30.71 2.56
C LEU A 172 -4.57 30.58 3.81
N LYS A 173 -4.25 31.38 4.84
CA LYS A 173 -5.01 31.46 6.09
C LYS A 173 -5.08 30.13 6.84
N VAL A 174 -3.98 29.40 6.89
CA VAL A 174 -3.89 28.11 7.61
C VAL A 174 -4.30 28.31 9.08
N SER A 175 -5.29 27.55 9.53
CA SER A 175 -5.84 27.62 10.89
C SER A 175 -5.00 26.83 11.89
N ASP A 176 -5.20 27.06 13.20
CA ASP A 176 -4.57 26.23 14.25
C ASP A 176 -5.04 24.77 14.15
N PHE A 177 -6.32 24.56 13.82
CA PHE A 177 -6.88 23.23 13.55
C PHE A 177 -6.11 22.51 12.43
N GLN A 178 -5.83 23.16 11.31
CA GLN A 178 -5.07 22.56 10.20
C GLN A 178 -3.59 22.29 10.54
N LEU A 179 -3.01 23.00 11.51
CA LEU A 179 -1.64 22.72 11.96
C LEU A 179 -1.57 21.49 12.88
N THR A 180 -2.68 21.14 13.53
CA THR A 180 -2.82 19.95 14.40
C THR A 180 -3.48 18.78 13.69
N HIS A 181 -4.15 19.03 12.57
CA HIS A 181 -4.77 18.04 11.69
C HIS A 181 -4.19 18.15 10.26
N PRO A 182 -2.91 17.82 10.04
CA PRO A 182 -2.29 17.91 8.73
C PRO A 182 -3.04 17.16 7.62
N THR A 183 -3.80 16.10 7.92
CA THR A 183 -4.62 15.40 6.91
C THR A 183 -5.73 16.27 6.31
N GLU A 184 -6.14 17.36 6.97
CA GLU A 184 -7.10 18.36 6.47
C GLU A 184 -6.42 19.49 5.67
N LEU A 185 -5.08 19.52 5.68
CA LEU A 185 -4.28 20.51 4.95
C LEU A 185 -3.58 19.88 3.76
N LEU A 186 -2.96 18.71 3.94
CA LEU A 186 -2.21 17.98 2.94
C LEU A 186 -3.17 17.30 1.98
N LYS A 187 -2.99 17.55 0.67
CA LYS A 187 -3.76 16.81 -0.34
C LYS A 187 -3.33 15.34 -0.32
N PRO A 188 -4.26 14.38 -0.15
CA PRO A 188 -3.92 12.97 -0.11
C PRO A 188 -3.33 12.51 -1.45
N PHE A 189 -2.31 11.65 -1.39
CA PHE A 189 -1.79 11.01 -2.58
C PHE A 189 -2.66 9.79 -2.94
N GLU A 190 -3.76 10.02 -3.66
CA GLU A 190 -4.78 9.01 -3.96
C GLU A 190 -4.38 7.99 -5.05
N SER A 191 -3.17 8.09 -5.61
CA SER A 191 -2.70 7.15 -6.63
C SER A 191 -2.62 5.74 -6.06
N SER A 192 -3.56 4.88 -6.44
CA SER A 192 -3.63 3.45 -6.04
C SER A 192 -2.38 2.62 -6.36
N LYS A 193 -1.45 3.16 -7.15
CA LYS A 193 -0.23 2.50 -7.62
C LYS A 193 1.03 2.85 -6.82
N LYS A 194 0.98 3.87 -5.97
CA LYS A 194 2.13 4.36 -5.22
C LYS A 194 1.77 4.57 -3.75
N GLU A 195 1.20 5.72 -3.38
CA GLU A 195 0.92 6.04 -1.97
C GLU A 195 -0.44 5.51 -1.50
N ALA A 196 -1.47 5.50 -2.37
CA ALA A 196 -2.83 5.05 -2.07
C ALA A 196 -3.35 5.51 -0.70
N GLN A 197 -3.12 6.79 -0.36
CA GLN A 197 -3.41 7.33 0.97
C GLN A 197 -4.92 7.50 1.16
N TYR A 198 -5.54 6.51 1.80
CA TYR A 198 -6.94 6.58 2.21
C TYR A 198 -7.01 7.05 3.66
N LEU A 199 -7.82 8.07 3.90
CA LEU A 199 -8.00 8.67 5.20
C LEU A 199 -9.25 8.10 5.86
N PHE A 200 -9.10 7.54 7.06
CA PHE A 200 -10.23 7.02 7.84
C PHE A 200 -11.31 8.07 8.02
N SER A 201 -12.56 7.66 7.96
CA SER A 201 -13.68 8.50 8.38
C SER A 201 -13.53 8.89 9.86
N LYS A 202 -14.15 10.03 10.23
CA LYS A 202 -14.19 10.47 11.63
C LYS A 202 -14.72 9.37 12.55
N GLN A 203 -15.83 8.72 12.16
CA GLN A 203 -16.42 7.63 12.93
C GLN A 203 -15.44 6.47 13.11
N SER A 204 -14.81 5.98 12.03
CA SER A 204 -13.84 4.88 12.14
C SER A 204 -12.62 5.24 12.97
N THR A 205 -12.18 6.50 12.91
CA THR A 205 -11.09 7.01 13.73
C THR A 205 -11.47 6.95 15.21
N THR A 206 -12.63 7.49 15.58
CA THR A 206 -13.14 7.48 16.96
C THR A 206 -13.33 6.06 17.48
N THR A 207 -13.93 5.16 16.71
CA THR A 207 -14.15 3.76 17.12
C THR A 207 -12.82 3.04 17.37
N ILE A 208 -11.83 3.22 16.49
CA ILE A 208 -10.51 2.59 16.65
C ILE A 208 -9.80 3.14 17.90
N VAL A 209 -9.76 4.46 18.10
CA VAL A 209 -9.07 5.05 19.26
C VAL A 209 -9.77 4.68 20.58
N THR A 210 -11.10 4.67 20.61
CA THR A 210 -11.89 4.21 21.77
C THR A 210 -11.58 2.74 22.08
N ALA A 211 -11.48 1.89 21.05
CA ALA A 211 -11.10 0.49 21.24
C ALA A 211 -9.67 0.35 21.79
N LEU A 212 -8.72 1.18 21.36
CA LEU A 212 -7.37 1.21 21.95
C LEU A 212 -7.40 1.57 23.44
N CYS A 213 -8.17 2.57 23.84
CA CYS A 213 -8.37 2.92 25.25
C CYS A 213 -8.96 1.75 26.04
N ASN A 214 -9.98 1.08 25.50
CA ASN A 214 -10.63 -0.08 26.14
C ASN A 214 -9.71 -1.30 26.25
N LEU A 215 -8.74 -1.44 25.35
CA LEU A 215 -7.68 -2.45 25.41
C LEU A 215 -6.58 -2.11 26.44
N GLY A 216 -6.64 -0.94 27.08
CA GLY A 216 -5.63 -0.47 28.02
C GLY A 216 -4.38 0.08 27.34
N ALA A 217 -4.44 0.45 26.05
CA ALA A 217 -3.31 1.04 25.36
C ALA A 217 -2.88 2.36 26.01
N LYS A 218 -1.57 2.65 25.96
CA LYS A 218 -0.93 3.89 26.44
C LYS A 218 -0.04 4.51 25.36
N HIS A 219 0.56 3.66 24.52
CA HIS A 219 1.53 4.06 23.50
C HIS A 219 1.13 3.45 22.16
N VAL A 220 0.87 4.28 21.14
CA VAL A 220 0.36 3.81 19.84
C VAL A 220 1.36 4.11 18.74
N VAL A 221 1.93 3.05 18.15
CA VAL A 221 2.73 3.15 16.93
C VAL A 221 1.79 3.20 15.73
N CYS A 222 1.66 4.37 15.12
CA CYS A 222 0.84 4.61 13.95
C CYS A 222 1.66 4.37 12.68
N LEU A 223 1.52 3.21 12.04
CA LEU A 223 2.22 2.87 10.81
C LEU A 223 1.33 3.15 9.58
N GLY A 224 1.53 4.31 8.95
CA GLY A 224 0.72 4.77 7.82
C GLY A 224 -0.70 5.18 8.20
N THR A 225 -0.92 5.64 9.43
CA THR A 225 -2.25 5.94 9.99
C THR A 225 -2.34 7.37 10.54
N PRO A 226 -2.11 8.40 9.70
CA PRO A 226 -1.98 9.78 10.15
C PRO A 226 -3.22 10.33 10.87
N ARG A 227 -4.44 9.93 10.48
CA ARG A 227 -5.67 10.37 11.19
C ARG A 227 -5.81 9.81 12.61
N ILE A 228 -5.33 8.58 12.85
CA ILE A 228 -5.29 8.02 14.20
C ILE A 228 -4.27 8.79 15.04
N HIS A 229 -3.11 9.09 14.46
CA HIS A 229 -2.08 9.89 15.12
C HIS A 229 -2.59 11.30 15.49
N GLU A 230 -3.24 12.00 14.55
CA GLU A 230 -3.84 13.32 14.78
C GLU A 230 -4.87 13.29 15.92
N CYS A 231 -5.83 12.36 15.86
CA CYS A 231 -6.86 12.20 16.89
C CYS A 231 -6.25 11.92 18.27
N ILE A 232 -5.22 11.06 18.35
CA ILE A 232 -4.54 10.79 19.62
C ILE A 232 -3.88 12.06 20.19
N LEU A 233 -3.15 12.81 19.36
CA LEU A 233 -2.43 14.00 19.82
C LEU A 233 -3.35 15.17 20.17
N THR A 234 -4.60 15.16 19.73
CA THR A 234 -5.53 16.30 19.90
C THR A 234 -6.65 15.99 20.89
N ASP A 235 -7.30 14.84 20.77
CA ASP A 235 -8.48 14.47 21.56
C ASP A 235 -8.13 13.60 22.78
N TYR A 236 -6.96 12.94 22.77
CA TYR A 236 -6.53 11.99 23.81
C TYR A 236 -5.17 12.35 24.42
N GLU A 237 -4.77 13.62 24.32
CA GLU A 237 -3.56 14.13 24.96
C GLU A 237 -3.57 13.82 26.46
N GLY A 238 -2.44 13.33 26.97
CA GLY A 238 -2.29 12.91 28.37
C GLY A 238 -2.83 11.50 28.68
N GLN A 239 -3.68 10.92 27.83
CA GLN A 239 -4.16 9.54 27.99
C GLN A 239 -3.38 8.56 27.11
N LEU A 240 -3.12 8.97 25.87
CA LEU A 240 -2.39 8.21 24.87
C LEU A 240 -1.21 9.02 24.34
N THR A 241 -0.17 8.32 23.93
CA THR A 241 0.92 8.92 23.14
C THR A 241 1.01 8.21 21.80
N SER A 242 1.51 8.90 20.78
CA SER A 242 1.60 8.32 19.44
C SER A 242 2.90 8.67 18.73
N LEU A 243 3.42 7.71 17.96
CA LEU A 243 4.53 7.85 17.03
C LEU A 243 4.04 7.48 15.63
N LEU A 244 4.11 8.40 14.68
CA LEU A 244 3.76 8.19 13.28
C LEU A 244 4.99 7.71 12.49
N LEU A 245 4.88 6.52 11.91
CA LEU A 245 5.80 6.00 10.90
C LEU A 245 5.09 6.08 9.54
N ASP A 246 5.52 6.98 8.66
CA ASP A 246 4.89 7.16 7.35
C ASP A 246 5.92 7.39 6.24
N ILE A 247 5.56 7.02 5.01
CA ILE A 247 6.37 7.26 3.81
C ILE A 247 6.22 8.72 3.33
N ASP A 248 5.13 9.39 3.71
CA ASP A 248 4.87 10.78 3.36
C ASP A 248 5.70 11.74 4.21
N HIS A 249 6.85 12.14 3.67
CA HIS A 249 7.76 13.06 4.33
C HIS A 249 7.17 14.45 4.63
N ARG A 250 6.02 14.82 4.06
CA ARG A 250 5.40 16.14 4.30
C ARG A 250 5.03 16.35 5.77
N TYR A 251 4.78 15.26 6.50
CA TYR A 251 4.49 15.28 7.94
C TYR A 251 5.64 15.82 8.82
N HIS A 252 6.89 15.88 8.32
CA HIS A 252 7.99 16.56 9.03
C HIS A 252 7.69 18.04 9.32
N ASN A 253 6.80 18.68 8.56
CA ASN A 253 6.42 20.07 8.78
C ASN A 253 5.58 20.27 10.05
N PHE A 254 4.99 19.22 10.61
CA PHE A 254 3.93 19.34 11.61
C PHE A 254 4.24 18.63 12.93
N TYR A 255 5.14 17.65 12.91
CA TYR A 255 5.44 16.80 14.06
C TYR A 255 6.90 16.89 14.47
N ASN A 256 7.13 16.76 15.78
CA ASN A 256 8.46 16.71 16.35
C ASN A 256 9.19 15.40 16.00
N LYS A 257 10.50 15.35 16.26
CA LYS A 257 11.37 14.19 15.97
C LYS A 257 10.95 12.92 16.71
N ASP A 258 10.35 13.06 17.88
CA ASP A 258 9.82 11.98 18.72
C ASP A 258 8.38 11.58 18.38
N GLN A 259 7.72 12.33 17.48
CA GLN A 259 6.34 12.09 17.04
C GLN A 259 6.27 11.55 15.60
N PHE A 260 7.30 11.75 14.78
CA PHE A 260 7.30 11.31 13.38
C PHE A 260 8.64 10.73 12.92
N CYS A 261 8.58 9.63 12.18
CA CYS A 261 9.72 9.05 11.46
C CYS A 261 9.35 8.78 10.00
N TRP A 262 10.16 9.31 9.08
CA TRP A 262 10.04 8.98 7.66
C TRP A 262 10.50 7.55 7.40
N TYR A 263 9.55 6.70 7.00
CA TYR A 263 9.69 5.25 7.09
C TYR A 263 9.00 4.53 5.92
N ASN A 264 9.64 3.48 5.40
CA ASN A 264 9.05 2.61 4.39
C ASN A 264 8.64 1.26 5.00
N SER A 265 7.34 1.01 5.04
CA SER A 265 6.74 -0.21 5.61
C SER A 265 6.96 -1.46 4.75
N PHE A 266 7.27 -1.35 3.46
CA PHE A 266 7.50 -2.52 2.60
C PHE A 266 8.88 -3.15 2.76
N ASN A 267 9.84 -2.45 3.36
CA ASN A 267 11.21 -2.95 3.53
C ASN A 267 11.81 -2.64 4.92
N ASN A 268 11.02 -2.10 5.85
CA ASN A 268 11.45 -1.72 7.19
C ASN A 268 12.65 -0.74 7.18
N TYR A 269 12.56 0.30 6.35
CA TYR A 269 13.65 1.26 6.15
C TYR A 269 13.34 2.64 6.75
N PHE A 270 14.28 3.16 7.54
CA PHE A 270 14.24 4.51 8.09
C PHE A 270 15.08 5.46 7.24
N PHE A 271 14.46 6.52 6.73
CA PHE A 271 15.18 7.52 5.93
C PHE A 271 16.06 8.42 6.79
N GLY A 272 15.70 8.63 8.06
CA GLY A 272 16.55 9.29 9.06
C GLY A 272 17.61 8.38 9.69
N GLY A 273 17.83 7.18 9.14
CA GLY A 273 18.85 6.23 9.59
C GLY A 273 18.68 5.79 11.04
N GLU A 274 19.82 5.56 11.72
CA GLU A 274 19.87 5.06 13.11
C GLU A 274 19.16 5.98 14.10
N SER A 275 19.16 7.30 13.87
CA SER A 275 18.46 8.24 14.76
C SER A 275 16.95 8.01 14.78
N SER A 276 16.32 7.80 13.61
CA SER A 276 14.89 7.47 13.56
C SER A 276 14.60 6.05 14.06
N ALA A 277 15.52 5.10 13.84
CA ALA A 277 15.39 3.75 14.41
C ALA A 277 15.46 3.75 15.95
N ALA A 278 16.29 4.63 16.53
CA ALA A 278 16.39 4.84 17.97
C ALA A 278 15.09 5.43 18.54
N VAL A 279 14.44 6.37 17.85
CA VAL A 279 13.13 6.92 18.26
C VAL A 279 12.08 5.81 18.37
N LEU A 280 11.97 4.93 17.37
CA LEU A 280 11.05 3.79 17.47
C LEU A 280 11.42 2.87 18.64
N SER A 281 12.71 2.57 18.81
CA SER A 281 13.17 1.70 19.90
C SER A 281 12.80 2.26 21.28
N GLN A 282 13.07 3.55 21.51
CA GLN A 282 12.69 4.24 22.74
C GLN A 282 11.17 4.26 22.93
N PHE A 283 10.40 4.48 21.86
CA PHE A 283 8.94 4.47 21.94
C PHE A 283 8.39 3.09 22.33
N LEU A 284 8.96 2.01 21.79
CA LEU A 284 8.57 0.63 22.11
C LEU A 284 8.95 0.22 23.54
N GLN A 285 9.86 0.93 24.20
CA GLN A 285 10.27 0.69 25.60
C GLN A 285 9.46 1.51 26.61
N LYS A 286 8.60 2.43 26.18
CA LYS A 286 7.77 3.20 27.10
C LYS A 286 6.86 2.29 27.91
N GLY A 287 6.70 2.60 29.19
CA GLY A 287 5.92 1.78 30.12
C GLY A 287 6.45 0.35 30.23
N ASP A 288 7.77 0.16 30.13
CA ASP A 288 8.43 -1.16 30.10
C ASP A 288 7.92 -2.08 28.99
N GLY A 289 7.42 -1.47 27.90
CA GLY A 289 6.81 -2.15 26.77
C GLY A 289 5.34 -2.53 26.97
N GLU A 290 4.76 -2.27 28.14
CA GLU A 290 3.34 -2.48 28.40
C GLU A 290 2.46 -1.38 27.77
N GLY A 291 1.24 -1.76 27.39
CA GLY A 291 0.29 -0.84 26.77
C GLY A 291 0.71 -0.29 25.40
N VAL A 292 1.76 -0.86 24.78
CA VAL A 292 2.18 -0.50 23.42
C VAL A 292 1.33 -1.25 22.40
N VAL A 293 0.73 -0.54 21.44
CA VAL A 293 -0.08 -1.14 20.35
C VAL A 293 0.36 -0.56 19.01
N LEU A 294 0.46 -1.41 17.98
CA LEU A 294 0.74 -0.99 16.61
C LEU A 294 -0.54 -0.95 15.79
N VAL A 295 -0.79 0.15 15.10
CA VAL A 295 -1.97 0.35 14.24
C VAL A 295 -1.49 0.67 12.82
N THR A 296 -1.88 -0.13 11.82
CA THR A 296 -1.39 0.04 10.44
C THR A 296 -2.47 -0.05 9.36
N ASP A 297 -2.37 0.85 8.38
CA ASP A 297 -3.21 0.87 7.17
C ASP A 297 -2.36 0.98 5.90
N PRO A 298 -1.73 -0.12 5.49
CA PRO A 298 -0.83 -0.08 4.36
C PRO A 298 -1.60 -0.03 3.02
N PRO A 299 -0.97 0.45 1.94
CA PRO A 299 -1.58 0.49 0.61
C PRO A 299 -2.15 -0.88 0.19
N PHE A 300 -3.47 -0.96 -0.09
CA PHE A 300 -4.14 -2.23 -0.42
C PHE A 300 -3.62 -2.93 -1.68
N GLY A 301 -3.03 -2.17 -2.60
CA GLY A 301 -2.37 -2.68 -3.80
C GLY A 301 -0.97 -3.28 -3.54
N GLY A 302 -0.46 -3.15 -2.32
CA GLY A 302 0.81 -3.69 -1.87
C GLY A 302 0.81 -5.20 -1.66
N ARG A 303 2.01 -5.78 -1.58
CA ARG A 303 2.20 -7.20 -1.25
C ARG A 303 2.04 -7.41 0.26
N VAL A 304 1.34 -8.47 0.65
CA VAL A 304 1.11 -8.83 2.06
C VAL A 304 2.39 -9.35 2.71
N GLU A 305 3.24 -10.04 1.95
CA GLU A 305 4.43 -10.72 2.46
C GLU A 305 5.48 -9.74 3.03
N PRO A 306 5.85 -8.64 2.34
CA PRO A 306 6.79 -7.65 2.91
C PRO A 306 6.20 -6.86 4.09
N LEU A 307 4.90 -6.56 4.05
CA LEU A 307 4.23 -5.89 5.18
C LEU A 307 4.25 -6.78 6.43
N ALA A 308 3.90 -8.06 6.28
CA ALA A 308 3.98 -9.03 7.36
C ALA A 308 5.42 -9.20 7.88
N TYR A 309 6.42 -9.16 7.01
CA TYR A 309 7.83 -9.15 7.43
C TYR A 309 8.14 -7.94 8.32
N THR A 310 7.73 -6.74 7.92
CA THR A 310 7.92 -5.51 8.70
C THR A 310 7.24 -5.58 10.06
N LEU A 311 5.98 -6.00 10.13
CA LEU A 311 5.26 -6.16 11.40
C LEU A 311 5.95 -7.14 12.34
N LYS A 312 6.45 -8.27 11.80
CA LYS A 312 7.26 -9.23 12.56
C LYS A 312 8.57 -8.62 13.06
N LYS A 313 9.22 -7.77 12.26
CA LYS A 313 10.46 -7.10 12.67
C LYS A 313 10.23 -6.12 13.81
N ILE A 314 9.15 -5.35 13.77
CA ILE A 314 8.78 -4.43 14.86
C ILE A 314 8.41 -5.24 16.11
N THR A 315 7.63 -6.32 15.96
CA THR A 315 7.29 -7.22 17.08
C THR A 315 8.54 -7.86 17.71
N GLN A 316 9.49 -8.32 16.89
CA GLN A 316 10.77 -8.87 17.35
C GLN A 316 11.62 -7.83 18.07
N LEU A 317 11.61 -6.58 17.60
CA LEU A 317 12.30 -5.48 18.24
C LEU A 317 11.68 -5.18 19.62
N HIS A 318 10.36 -5.07 19.71
CA HIS A 318 9.64 -4.89 20.98
C HIS A 318 9.99 -6.02 21.98
N ARG A 319 9.92 -7.28 21.55
CA ARG A 319 10.30 -8.42 22.42
C ARG A 319 11.76 -8.40 22.86
N LYS A 320 12.67 -7.98 21.97
CA LYS A 320 14.10 -7.85 22.31
C LYS A 320 14.34 -6.76 23.35
N LEU A 321 13.62 -5.65 23.23
CA LEU A 321 13.77 -4.49 24.11
C LEU A 321 13.07 -4.68 25.46
N ASN A 322 12.00 -5.50 25.49
CA ASN A 322 11.17 -5.76 26.65
C ASN A 322 11.09 -7.28 26.91
N PRO A 323 12.17 -7.93 27.38
CA PRO A 323 12.21 -9.38 27.56
C PRO A 323 11.21 -9.92 28.60
N GLU A 324 10.80 -9.08 29.55
CA GLU A 324 9.81 -9.40 30.59
C GLU A 324 8.36 -9.28 30.10
N ALA A 325 8.13 -8.74 28.89
CA ALA A 325 6.78 -8.61 28.36
C ALA A 325 6.14 -9.99 28.13
N ILE A 326 5.02 -10.23 28.82
CA ILE A 326 4.32 -11.52 28.79
C ILE A 326 3.70 -11.80 27.42
N CYS A 327 3.23 -10.76 26.74
CA CYS A 327 2.51 -10.84 25.47
C CYS A 327 3.29 -10.21 24.32
N ASP A 328 3.12 -10.76 23.13
CA ASP A 328 3.60 -10.12 21.90
C ASP A 328 2.90 -8.79 21.66
N LEU A 329 3.62 -7.86 21.03
CA LEU A 329 3.11 -6.57 20.58
C LEU A 329 1.73 -6.72 19.91
N PRO A 330 0.66 -6.15 20.49
CA PRO A 330 -0.64 -6.08 19.85
C PRO A 330 -0.59 -5.31 18.53
N VAL A 331 -1.21 -5.87 17.49
CA VAL A 331 -1.27 -5.27 16.15
C VAL A 331 -2.72 -5.15 15.69
N LEU A 332 -3.12 -3.98 15.19
CA LEU A 332 -4.33 -3.74 14.42
C LEU A 332 -3.94 -3.42 12.97
N TRP A 333 -4.20 -4.35 12.06
CA TRP A 333 -3.88 -4.22 10.64
C TRP A 333 -5.14 -4.07 9.81
N MET A 334 -5.39 -2.86 9.31
CA MET A 334 -6.51 -2.56 8.42
C MET A 334 -6.18 -3.06 7.02
N PHE A 335 -7.00 -4.00 6.51
CA PHE A 335 -6.80 -4.54 5.17
C PHE A 335 -8.10 -5.13 4.60
N PRO A 336 -8.23 -5.30 3.27
CA PRO A 336 -9.45 -5.86 2.69
C PRO A 336 -9.70 -7.32 3.10
N TYR A 337 -10.95 -7.66 3.47
CA TYR A 337 -11.29 -9.00 3.99
C TYR A 337 -10.90 -10.15 3.05
N PHE A 338 -10.90 -9.90 1.74
CA PHE A 338 -10.57 -10.93 0.76
C PHE A 338 -9.07 -11.28 0.70
N MET A 339 -8.22 -10.52 1.38
CA MET A 339 -6.80 -10.80 1.53
C MET A 339 -6.50 -11.64 2.78
N GLU A 340 -7.50 -11.98 3.59
CA GLU A 340 -7.38 -12.84 4.76
C GLU A 340 -6.56 -14.12 4.51
N PRO A 341 -6.75 -14.89 3.40
CA PRO A 341 -5.93 -16.08 3.17
C PRO A 341 -4.42 -15.78 3.04
N HIS A 342 -4.06 -14.61 2.50
CA HIS A 342 -2.67 -14.19 2.39
C HIS A 342 -2.12 -13.69 3.73
N ILE A 343 -2.94 -12.98 4.51
CA ILE A 343 -2.56 -12.54 5.86
C ILE A 343 -2.32 -13.76 6.73
N LEU A 344 -3.25 -14.70 6.83
CA LEU A 344 -3.12 -15.90 7.64
C LEU A 344 -1.96 -16.81 7.21
N ALA A 345 -1.64 -16.84 5.91
CA ALA A 345 -0.47 -17.58 5.42
C ALA A 345 0.86 -16.99 5.94
N ASN A 346 0.90 -15.69 6.23
CA ASN A 346 2.07 -15.01 6.76
C ASN A 346 2.02 -14.82 8.27
N CYS A 347 0.83 -14.65 8.84
CA CYS A 347 0.55 -14.37 10.24
C CYS A 347 -0.59 -15.29 10.73
N PRO A 348 -0.32 -16.60 10.99
CA PRO A 348 -1.36 -17.58 11.30
C PRO A 348 -2.17 -17.29 12.57
N GLY A 349 -1.57 -16.59 13.55
CA GLY A 349 -2.24 -16.24 14.81
C GLY A 349 -3.12 -14.98 14.73
N TYR A 350 -3.37 -14.45 13.53
CA TYR A 350 -4.22 -13.28 13.37
C TYR A 350 -5.68 -13.67 13.18
N ASN A 351 -6.59 -12.85 13.71
CA ASN A 351 -8.03 -12.95 13.55
C ASN A 351 -8.52 -11.74 12.76
N MET A 352 -9.51 -11.95 11.89
CA MET A 352 -10.21 -10.85 11.22
C MET A 352 -11.44 -10.45 12.03
N LEU A 353 -11.48 -9.21 12.53
CA LEU A 353 -12.65 -8.63 13.20
C LEU A 353 -13.74 -8.27 12.18
N ASP A 354 -15.00 -8.16 12.60
CA ASP A 354 -16.13 -7.85 11.70
C ASP A 354 -16.37 -6.34 11.52
N TYR A 355 -15.60 -5.50 12.24
CA TYR A 355 -15.70 -4.05 12.13
C TYR A 355 -15.36 -3.57 10.72
N LYS A 356 -16.26 -2.76 10.13
CA LYS A 356 -16.12 -2.24 8.77
C LYS A 356 -15.42 -0.89 8.87
N VAL A 357 -14.20 -0.83 8.37
CA VAL A 357 -13.41 0.40 8.43
C VAL A 357 -13.75 1.28 7.24
N ASP A 358 -14.32 2.45 7.50
CA ASP A 358 -14.76 3.40 6.49
C ASP A 358 -13.78 4.57 6.30
N TYR A 359 -13.76 5.11 5.09
CA TYR A 359 -12.80 6.12 4.62
C TYR A 359 -13.51 7.31 3.96
N ASP A 360 -12.98 8.52 4.13
CA ASP A 360 -13.59 9.73 3.56
C ASP A 360 -13.36 9.86 2.04
N ASN A 361 -12.16 9.51 1.58
CA ASN A 361 -11.69 9.82 0.23
C ASN A 361 -11.69 8.62 -0.74
N HIS A 362 -12.50 7.59 -0.50
CA HIS A 362 -12.62 6.47 -1.43
C HIS A 362 -14.06 5.97 -1.62
N SER A 363 -14.61 6.15 -2.82
CA SER A 363 -16.00 5.80 -3.16
C SER A 363 -16.40 4.34 -2.85
N LEU A 364 -15.49 3.37 -2.93
CA LEU A 364 -15.80 1.96 -2.63
C LEU A 364 -15.60 1.59 -1.15
N PHE A 365 -14.94 2.45 -0.37
CA PHE A 365 -14.60 2.22 1.04
C PHE A 365 -15.20 3.28 1.98
N ALA A 366 -15.97 4.21 1.43
CA ALA A 366 -16.74 5.20 2.18
C ALA A 366 -18.12 4.65 2.55
N SER A 367 -18.80 5.37 3.46
CA SER A 367 -20.22 5.23 3.74
C SER A 367 -21.05 6.30 3.02
N GLY A 368 -22.36 6.05 2.82
CA GLY A 368 -23.31 7.01 2.21
C GLY A 368 -23.91 6.60 0.85
N PRO A 369 -24.66 7.48 0.17
CA PRO A 369 -25.46 7.11 -1.01
C PRO A 369 -24.66 6.60 -2.22
N LYS A 370 -23.39 7.01 -2.33
CA LYS A 370 -22.45 6.56 -3.38
C LYS A 370 -21.55 5.41 -2.93
N ALA A 371 -21.70 4.96 -1.68
CA ALA A 371 -20.92 3.87 -1.11
C ALA A 371 -21.33 2.52 -1.68
N ARG A 372 -20.49 1.52 -1.39
CA ARG A 372 -20.87 0.12 -1.61
C ARG A 372 -22.07 -0.22 -0.73
N LYS A 373 -23.08 -0.87 -1.31
CA LYS A 373 -24.32 -1.31 -0.64
C LYS A 373 -24.11 -2.11 0.67
N HIS A 374 -22.98 -2.78 0.82
CA HIS A 374 -22.69 -3.66 1.96
C HIS A 374 -21.54 -3.14 2.85
N GLY A 375 -21.30 -1.83 2.80
CA GLY A 375 -20.22 -1.16 3.53
C GLY A 375 -18.83 -1.43 2.94
N SER A 376 -17.82 -0.84 3.57
CA SER A 376 -16.42 -1.00 3.20
C SER A 376 -16.00 -2.49 3.22
N PRO A 377 -15.13 -2.95 2.29
CA PRO A 377 -14.49 -4.26 2.34
C PRO A 377 -13.30 -4.32 3.30
N VAL A 378 -12.91 -3.23 3.94
CA VAL A 378 -11.76 -3.19 4.85
C VAL A 378 -12.19 -3.66 6.23
N ARG A 379 -11.38 -4.54 6.83
CA ARG A 379 -11.53 -5.10 8.18
C ARG A 379 -10.24 -4.92 8.95
N ILE A 380 -10.30 -5.14 10.26
CA ILE A 380 -9.13 -5.15 11.13
C ILE A 380 -8.66 -6.60 11.31
N PHE A 381 -7.39 -6.85 11.02
CA PHE A 381 -6.70 -8.10 11.33
C PHE A 381 -5.83 -7.90 12.56
N THR A 382 -5.91 -8.80 13.54
CA THR A 382 -5.20 -8.62 14.82
C THR A 382 -4.75 -9.94 15.44
N ASN A 383 -3.63 -9.94 16.15
CA ASN A 383 -3.21 -11.03 17.02
C ASN A 383 -3.93 -11.05 18.39
N LEU A 384 -4.82 -10.09 18.64
CA LEU A 384 -5.65 -10.06 19.84
C LEU A 384 -6.83 -11.03 19.76
N GLN A 385 -7.35 -11.38 20.94
CA GLN A 385 -8.60 -12.13 21.03
C GLN A 385 -9.78 -11.24 20.58
N PRO A 386 -10.63 -11.71 19.65
CA PRO A 386 -11.72 -10.89 19.10
C PRO A 386 -12.71 -10.32 20.14
N LYS A 387 -12.92 -11.00 21.28
CA LYS A 387 -13.79 -10.48 22.37
C LYS A 387 -13.31 -9.18 22.98
N LEU A 388 -12.00 -8.91 22.95
CA LEU A 388 -11.41 -7.73 23.57
C LEU A 388 -11.71 -6.45 22.76
N PHE A 389 -12.01 -6.59 21.46
CA PHE A 389 -12.36 -5.46 20.61
C PHE A 389 -13.87 -5.20 20.69
N LYS A 390 -14.28 -4.41 21.68
CA LYS A 390 -15.69 -4.04 21.88
C LYS A 390 -16.19 -3.10 20.78
N LEU A 391 -17.35 -3.42 20.21
CA LEU A 391 -18.04 -2.61 19.20
C LEU A 391 -19.36 -2.10 19.75
N SER A 392 -19.83 -0.94 19.29
CA SER A 392 -21.08 -0.36 19.77
C SER A 392 -22.29 -0.99 19.11
N THR A 393 -23.32 -1.28 19.92
CA THR A 393 -24.64 -1.69 19.41
C THR A 393 -25.33 -0.57 18.64
N GLU A 394 -25.05 0.68 18.97
CA GLU A 394 -25.58 1.84 18.25
C GLU A 394 -25.05 1.93 16.81
N GLU A 395 -23.90 1.30 16.54
CA GLU A 395 -23.30 1.22 15.20
C GLU A 395 -23.72 -0.05 14.43
N GLY A 396 -24.71 -0.80 14.92
CA GLY A 396 -25.21 -2.01 14.25
C GLY A 396 -24.32 -3.24 14.45
N TYR A 397 -23.68 -3.35 15.63
CA TYR A 397 -22.92 -4.52 16.04
C TYR A 397 -23.56 -5.21 17.24
N ARG A 398 -23.28 -6.50 17.40
CA ARG A 398 -23.72 -7.30 18.54
C ARG A 398 -22.60 -8.23 19.00
N TYR A 399 -22.61 -8.59 20.26
CA TYR A 399 -21.76 -9.68 20.75
C TYR A 399 -22.39 -11.03 20.37
N CYS A 400 -21.55 -11.99 20.00
CA CYS A 400 -21.94 -13.37 19.78
C CYS A 400 -21.24 -14.23 20.83
N ASP A 401 -22.01 -14.71 21.82
CA ASP A 401 -21.46 -15.48 22.95
C ASP A 401 -20.80 -16.78 22.49
N VAL A 402 -21.42 -17.49 21.56
CA VAL A 402 -20.90 -18.77 21.04
C VAL A 402 -19.52 -18.62 20.37
N CYS A 403 -19.31 -17.52 19.65
CA CYS A 403 -18.04 -17.26 18.96
C CYS A 403 -17.08 -16.36 19.77
N GLU A 404 -17.50 -15.92 20.97
CA GLU A 404 -16.84 -14.92 21.80
C GLU A 404 -16.30 -13.72 20.99
N ARG A 405 -17.15 -13.06 20.20
CA ARG A 405 -16.71 -11.94 19.35
C ARG A 405 -17.83 -10.98 19.00
N TRP A 406 -17.44 -9.75 18.70
CA TRP A 406 -18.34 -8.75 18.13
C TRP A 406 -18.50 -8.97 16.63
N VAL A 407 -19.75 -8.95 16.18
CA VAL A 407 -20.16 -9.18 14.79
C VAL A 407 -21.19 -8.15 14.36
N SER A 408 -21.22 -7.85 13.07
CA SER A 408 -22.27 -7.02 12.49
C SER A 408 -23.65 -7.68 12.66
N GLU A 409 -24.71 -6.89 12.78
CA GLU A 409 -26.06 -7.41 12.97
C GLU A 409 -26.50 -8.38 11.88
N GLU A 410 -26.09 -8.15 10.62
CA GLU A 410 -26.41 -9.02 9.49
C GLU A 410 -25.59 -10.32 9.45
N ASN A 411 -24.47 -10.39 10.17
CA ASN A 411 -23.65 -11.59 10.26
C ASN A 411 -24.26 -12.53 11.30
N LYS A 412 -25.19 -13.37 10.83
CA LYS A 412 -25.86 -14.37 11.67
C LYS A 412 -24.92 -15.55 11.95
N HIS A 413 -24.95 -16.03 13.18
CA HIS A 413 -24.25 -17.26 13.57
C HIS A 413 -24.87 -18.43 12.80
N CYS A 414 -24.04 -19.33 12.30
CA CYS A 414 -24.51 -20.56 11.66
C CYS A 414 -24.25 -21.75 12.59
N ASP A 415 -25.29 -22.30 13.21
CA ASP A 415 -25.17 -23.42 14.16
C ASP A 415 -24.47 -24.65 13.55
N LYS A 416 -24.71 -24.93 12.27
CA LYS A 416 -24.05 -26.03 11.54
C LYS A 416 -22.54 -25.84 11.34
N CYS A 417 -22.07 -24.59 11.26
CA CYS A 417 -20.65 -24.28 11.14
C CYS A 417 -20.02 -23.91 12.48
N ASN A 418 -20.85 -23.65 13.50
CA ASN A 418 -20.46 -23.05 14.77
C ASN A 418 -19.64 -21.75 14.60
N GLU A 419 -19.99 -20.92 13.62
CA GLU A 419 -19.23 -19.71 13.27
C GLU A 419 -20.12 -18.60 12.68
N CYS A 420 -19.76 -17.34 12.96
CA CYS A 420 -20.27 -16.15 12.27
C CYS A 420 -19.47 -15.89 10.99
N THR A 421 -19.86 -16.56 9.91
CA THR A 421 -19.03 -16.72 8.69
C THR A 421 -19.11 -15.58 7.67
N SER A 422 -20.03 -14.63 7.84
CA SER A 422 -20.27 -13.58 6.84
C SER A 422 -19.11 -12.59 6.82
N LYS A 423 -18.60 -12.24 5.63
CA LYS A 423 -17.42 -11.35 5.48
C LYS A 423 -17.70 -10.08 4.68
N ASP A 424 -18.76 -10.07 3.88
CA ASP A 424 -19.02 -9.00 2.90
C ASP A 424 -20.28 -8.17 3.19
N GLY A 425 -20.80 -8.22 4.43
CA GLY A 425 -21.99 -7.47 4.85
C GLY A 425 -23.31 -8.05 4.33
N ARG A 426 -23.34 -9.36 4.03
CA ARG A 426 -24.54 -10.11 3.68
C ARG A 426 -24.66 -11.30 4.61
N THR A 427 -25.87 -11.67 4.97
CA THR A 427 -26.12 -12.93 5.69
C THR A 427 -25.80 -14.11 4.77
N TYR A 428 -24.76 -14.87 5.12
CA TYR A 428 -24.41 -16.08 4.39
C TYR A 428 -25.43 -17.20 4.64
N VAL A 429 -25.50 -18.14 3.69
CA VAL A 429 -26.38 -19.31 3.77
C VAL A 429 -25.51 -20.57 3.83
N HIS A 430 -25.85 -21.49 4.73
CA HIS A 430 -25.18 -22.78 4.83
C HIS A 430 -25.51 -23.65 3.62
N CYS A 431 -24.49 -24.25 3.00
CA CYS A 431 -24.67 -25.28 1.99
C CYS A 431 -24.26 -26.63 2.58
N ASP A 432 -25.24 -27.50 2.83
CA ASP A 432 -25.00 -28.82 3.45
C ASP A 432 -24.05 -29.69 2.61
N MET A 433 -24.22 -29.69 1.29
CA MET A 433 -23.36 -30.45 0.37
C MET A 433 -21.89 -29.99 0.34
N CYS A 434 -21.62 -28.74 0.73
CA CYS A 434 -20.25 -28.23 0.85
C CYS A 434 -19.79 -28.11 2.32
N SER A 435 -20.69 -28.43 3.26
CA SER A 435 -20.51 -28.27 4.71
C SER A 435 -19.91 -26.92 5.08
N ARG A 436 -20.37 -25.84 4.43
CA ARG A 436 -19.87 -24.48 4.67
C ARG A 436 -20.89 -23.42 4.31
N CYS A 437 -20.76 -22.27 4.96
CA CYS A 437 -21.49 -21.08 4.59
C CYS A 437 -20.93 -20.41 3.33
N VAL A 438 -21.83 -19.94 2.47
CA VAL A 438 -21.52 -19.25 1.23
C VAL A 438 -22.38 -18.01 1.07
N LYS A 439 -21.99 -17.13 0.14
CA LYS A 439 -22.76 -15.94 -0.19
C LYS A 439 -24.17 -16.34 -0.63
N PRO A 440 -25.22 -15.56 -0.28
CA PRO A 440 -26.61 -15.89 -0.62
C PRO A 440 -26.88 -15.92 -2.13
N SER A 441 -26.00 -15.31 -2.94
CA SER A 441 -26.09 -15.35 -4.40
C SER A 441 -25.43 -16.59 -5.02
N TRP A 442 -24.88 -17.51 -4.23
CA TRP A 442 -24.23 -18.73 -4.71
C TRP A 442 -25.17 -19.93 -4.52
N ARG A 443 -25.01 -20.95 -5.37
CA ARG A 443 -25.76 -22.21 -5.34
C ARG A 443 -24.79 -23.37 -5.52
N HIS A 444 -25.08 -24.52 -4.91
CA HIS A 444 -24.30 -25.73 -5.12
C HIS A 444 -24.49 -26.21 -6.55
N CYS A 445 -23.39 -26.44 -7.26
CA CYS A 445 -23.40 -27.07 -8.57
C CYS A 445 -22.96 -28.52 -8.42
N ALA A 446 -23.87 -29.47 -8.72
CA ALA A 446 -23.59 -30.89 -8.63
C ALA A 446 -22.43 -31.31 -9.55
N THR A 447 -22.42 -30.82 -10.80
CA THR A 447 -21.37 -31.13 -11.78
C THR A 447 -19.97 -30.66 -11.33
N CYS A 448 -19.89 -29.51 -10.67
CA CYS A 448 -18.63 -28.97 -10.17
C CYS A 448 -18.32 -29.37 -8.71
N ALA A 449 -19.24 -30.10 -8.05
CA ALA A 449 -19.20 -30.44 -6.63
C ALA A 449 -18.84 -29.25 -5.71
N ARG A 450 -19.31 -28.04 -6.04
CA ARG A 450 -18.98 -26.83 -5.28
C ARG A 450 -20.02 -25.73 -5.45
N CYS A 451 -20.08 -24.84 -4.47
CA CYS A 451 -20.88 -23.62 -4.59
C CYS A 451 -20.26 -22.64 -5.59
N CYS A 452 -21.11 -22.16 -6.51
CA CYS A 452 -20.78 -21.24 -7.59
C CYS A 452 -21.86 -20.15 -7.73
N LEU A 453 -21.59 -19.10 -8.52
CA LEU A 453 -22.69 -18.29 -9.05
C LEU A 453 -23.56 -19.12 -9.99
N PRO A 454 -24.88 -18.82 -10.06
CA PRO A 454 -25.77 -19.42 -11.04
C PRO A 454 -25.27 -19.28 -12.49
N SER A 455 -24.62 -18.17 -12.83
CA SER A 455 -24.11 -17.88 -14.18
C SER A 455 -22.73 -18.47 -14.49
N HIS A 456 -22.22 -19.42 -13.70
CA HIS A 456 -20.93 -20.05 -13.97
C HIS A 456 -21.05 -21.07 -15.11
N VAL A 457 -19.96 -21.30 -15.83
CA VAL A 457 -19.86 -22.39 -16.80
C VAL A 457 -19.12 -23.55 -16.15
N CYS A 458 -19.72 -24.73 -16.15
CA CYS A 458 -19.07 -25.94 -15.65
C CYS A 458 -17.83 -26.28 -16.49
N GLY A 459 -16.77 -26.80 -15.87
CA GLY A 459 -15.51 -27.15 -16.55
C GLY A 459 -14.60 -25.97 -16.91
N GLU A 460 -15.12 -24.74 -17.04
CA GLU A 460 -14.31 -23.54 -17.31
C GLU A 460 -13.38 -23.21 -16.12
N PHE A 461 -13.91 -23.36 -14.90
CA PHE A 461 -13.08 -23.39 -13.70
C PHE A 461 -12.52 -24.80 -13.50
N MET A 462 -11.47 -25.12 -14.24
CA MET A 462 -10.42 -25.95 -13.67
C MET A 462 -9.49 -25.00 -12.91
N PRO A 463 -9.03 -25.29 -11.67
CA PRO A 463 -7.89 -24.59 -11.12
C PRO A 463 -6.72 -24.79 -12.11
N SER A 464 -6.54 -23.80 -12.98
CA SER A 464 -5.64 -23.85 -14.14
C SER A 464 -4.18 -23.87 -13.71
N SER A 465 -3.92 -23.43 -12.48
CA SER A 465 -2.67 -23.59 -11.78
C SER A 465 -2.59 -25.00 -11.18
N LYS A 466 -1.57 -25.74 -11.59
CA LYS A 466 -1.02 -26.85 -10.80
C LYS A 466 -0.97 -26.44 -9.32
N CYS A 467 -1.45 -27.31 -8.43
CA CYS A 467 -1.31 -27.14 -7.00
C CYS A 467 0.17 -26.88 -6.68
N PHE A 468 0.44 -25.84 -5.90
CA PHE A 468 1.81 -25.41 -5.64
C PHE A 468 2.59 -26.33 -4.71
N ILE A 469 1.92 -27.29 -4.05
CA ILE A 469 2.56 -28.26 -3.15
C ILE A 469 2.92 -29.53 -3.94
N CYS A 470 1.97 -30.11 -4.67
CA CYS A 470 2.18 -31.39 -5.36
C CYS A 470 2.32 -31.29 -6.89
N GLY A 471 2.14 -30.10 -7.47
CA GLY A 471 2.21 -29.89 -8.93
C GLY A 471 1.02 -30.44 -9.72
N MET A 472 0.01 -31.03 -9.07
CA MET A 472 -1.14 -31.64 -9.74
C MET A 472 -2.27 -30.64 -9.98
N LYS A 473 -3.00 -30.78 -11.08
CA LYS A 473 -4.19 -29.96 -11.37
C LYS A 473 -5.39 -30.43 -10.56
N GLY A 474 -6.45 -29.63 -10.51
CA GLY A 474 -7.75 -30.07 -9.99
C GLY A 474 -8.06 -29.70 -8.53
N HIS A 475 -7.12 -29.17 -7.75
CA HIS A 475 -7.36 -28.75 -6.36
C HIS A 475 -6.57 -27.49 -6.00
N LYS A 476 -7.02 -26.79 -4.94
CA LYS A 476 -6.30 -25.64 -4.38
C LYS A 476 -5.23 -26.09 -3.37
N LYS A 477 -4.27 -25.23 -3.06
CA LYS A 477 -3.20 -25.50 -2.06
C LYS A 477 -3.74 -26.11 -0.75
N LYS A 478 -4.84 -25.55 -0.22
CA LYS A 478 -5.46 -25.98 1.05
C LYS A 478 -6.15 -27.35 0.98
N GLU A 479 -6.42 -27.83 -0.21
CA GLU A 479 -7.06 -29.12 -0.51
C GLU A 479 -6.01 -30.11 -1.05
N CYS A 480 -4.72 -29.79 -0.89
CA CYS A 480 -3.63 -30.64 -1.37
C CYS A 480 -3.48 -31.86 -0.45
N PRO A 481 -3.44 -33.09 -0.98
CA PRO A 481 -3.16 -34.30 -0.20
C PRO A 481 -1.80 -34.28 0.53
N LEU A 482 -0.85 -33.46 0.05
CA LEU A 482 0.48 -33.27 0.65
C LEU A 482 0.58 -32.02 1.56
N HIS A 483 -0.56 -31.40 1.90
CA HIS A 483 -0.58 -30.15 2.65
C HIS A 483 0.04 -30.27 4.06
N GLU A 484 -0.17 -31.38 4.75
CA GLU A 484 0.37 -31.61 6.11
C GLU A 484 1.87 -31.94 6.10
N GLN A 485 2.35 -32.66 5.08
CA GLN A 485 3.75 -33.12 5.01
C GLN A 485 4.75 -31.96 4.78
N THR A 486 4.31 -30.84 4.18
CA THR A 486 5.19 -29.68 3.95
C THR A 486 5.41 -28.83 5.20
N PHE A 487 4.60 -28.96 6.25
CA PHE A 487 4.83 -28.28 7.53
C PHE A 487 5.98 -28.92 8.33
N GLN A 488 6.18 -30.23 8.25
CA GLN A 488 7.26 -30.91 8.97
C GLN A 488 8.67 -30.67 8.35
N VAL A 489 8.76 -30.43 7.04
CA VAL A 489 10.05 -30.18 6.36
C VAL A 489 10.64 -28.81 6.75
N PHE A 490 9.80 -27.82 7.06
CA PHE A 490 10.25 -26.50 7.52
C PHE A 490 10.74 -26.48 8.98
N GLU A 491 10.32 -27.45 9.81
CA GLU A 491 10.90 -27.62 11.16
C GLU A 491 12.23 -28.40 11.11
N TYR A 492 12.33 -29.43 10.28
CA TYR A 492 13.54 -30.26 10.22
C TYR A 492 14.75 -29.49 9.66
N THR A 493 14.53 -28.59 8.70
CA THR A 493 15.58 -27.71 8.16
C THR A 493 16.07 -26.63 9.14
N ARG A 494 15.35 -26.36 10.25
CA ARG A 494 15.82 -25.46 11.32
C ARG A 494 16.67 -26.15 12.40
N ARG A 495 16.59 -27.48 12.54
CA ARG A 495 17.38 -28.24 13.55
C ARG A 495 18.72 -28.76 13.03
N GLY A 496 18.98 -28.68 11.73
CA GLY A 496 20.21 -29.18 11.10
C GLY A 496 21.41 -28.24 11.03
N LYS A 497 21.62 -27.29 11.96
CA LYS A 497 22.89 -26.55 12.13
C LYS A 497 23.09 -26.07 13.57
N ARG A 498 23.26 -26.99 14.52
CA ARG A 498 23.99 -26.72 15.76
C ARG A 498 25.10 -27.77 15.86
N LYS A 499 26.30 -27.41 15.40
CA LYS A 499 27.51 -28.14 15.81
C LYS A 499 27.66 -27.91 17.31
N HIS A 500 27.56 -28.99 18.07
CA HIS A 500 27.94 -29.07 19.47
C HIS A 500 29.43 -28.69 19.57
N ASN A 501 29.74 -27.56 20.20
CA ASN A 501 31.03 -27.36 20.86
C ASN A 501 30.73 -27.35 22.35
N THR A 502 30.83 -28.52 22.96
CA THR A 502 30.93 -28.67 24.42
C THR A 502 32.41 -28.65 24.76
N ILE A 503 32.81 -27.62 25.51
CA ILE A 503 34.05 -27.60 26.29
C ILE A 503 33.78 -28.46 27.52
N ALA A 504 34.57 -29.52 27.69
CA ALA A 504 34.80 -30.16 28.97
C ALA A 504 36.21 -30.78 28.92
N ASP A 505 37.01 -30.39 29.90
CA ASP A 505 38.38 -30.81 30.15
C ASP A 505 38.52 -32.34 30.29
N LEU A 506 39.69 -32.87 29.90
CA LEU A 506 40.54 -33.66 30.79
C LEU A 506 41.90 -34.01 30.13
N HIS A 507 42.94 -33.51 30.81
CA HIS A 507 44.34 -33.89 30.89
C HIS A 507 44.84 -35.19 30.21
N SER A 508 45.92 -35.01 29.43
CA SER A 508 47.29 -35.52 29.69
C SER A 508 47.97 -36.39 28.61
N ASN A 509 49.22 -35.95 28.34
CA ASN A 509 50.43 -36.71 28.05
C ASN A 509 50.80 -37.17 26.62
N LYS A 510 51.87 -36.48 26.15
CA LYS A 510 53.17 -37.00 25.71
C LYS A 510 53.40 -37.33 24.22
N LYS A 511 54.31 -36.49 23.69
CA LYS A 511 55.60 -36.77 23.05
C LYS A 511 55.69 -36.96 21.52
N VAL A 512 56.36 -35.96 20.91
CA VAL A 512 57.62 -36.06 20.14
C VAL A 512 57.60 -36.90 18.85
N LYS A 513 57.80 -36.30 17.65
CA LYS A 513 59.12 -36.08 16.98
C LYS A 513 58.95 -35.52 15.55
N THR A 514 59.88 -34.63 15.22
CA THR A 514 60.41 -34.10 13.95
C THR A 514 60.22 -34.90 12.65
N THR A 515 60.01 -34.23 11.51
CA THR A 515 61.06 -33.98 10.45
C THR A 515 60.52 -33.30 9.16
N GLN A 516 61.26 -32.29 8.71
CA GLN A 516 61.71 -31.94 7.34
C GLN A 516 60.72 -31.75 6.16
N GLY A 517 60.91 -30.64 5.43
CA GLY A 517 60.35 -30.34 4.10
C GLY A 517 60.98 -31.19 2.96
N PRO A 518 60.99 -30.78 1.66
CA PRO A 518 60.80 -29.44 1.11
C PRO A 518 59.91 -29.35 -0.16
N ALA A 519 59.82 -28.13 -0.69
CA ALA A 519 59.12 -27.68 -1.89
C ALA A 519 59.60 -28.29 -3.23
N LYS A 520 58.71 -28.37 -4.24
CA LYS A 520 59.08 -28.24 -5.66
C LYS A 520 58.02 -27.50 -6.49
N HIS A 521 58.58 -26.72 -7.41
CA HIS A 521 58.01 -25.78 -8.37
C HIS A 521 57.85 -26.46 -9.75
N LYS A 522 57.13 -25.79 -10.68
CA LYS A 522 57.10 -25.92 -12.17
C LYS A 522 55.92 -26.75 -12.73
N GLN A 523 55.35 -26.50 -13.90
CA GLN A 523 55.40 -25.41 -14.90
C GLN A 523 54.23 -25.59 -15.89
N LYS A 524 53.79 -24.45 -16.43
CA LYS A 524 53.03 -24.18 -17.66
C LYS A 524 53.05 -25.24 -18.79
N LYS A 525 51.93 -25.34 -19.53
CA LYS A 525 51.94 -25.39 -21.01
C LYS A 525 50.75 -24.65 -21.66
N LYS A 526 51.15 -23.74 -22.56
CA LYS A 526 50.52 -23.03 -23.70
C LYS A 526 49.70 -23.97 -24.63
N TRP A 527 48.89 -23.59 -25.62
CA TRP A 527 48.26 -22.36 -26.20
C TRP A 527 47.61 -22.85 -27.52
N SER A 528 46.48 -22.30 -27.99
CA SER A 528 46.29 -22.05 -29.43
C SER A 528 45.16 -21.03 -29.67
N VAL A 529 45.38 -20.25 -30.72
CA VAL A 529 44.62 -19.09 -31.20
C VAL A 529 43.99 -19.47 -32.54
N LYS A 530 42.78 -19.00 -32.84
CA LYS A 530 42.38 -18.64 -34.21
C LYS A 530 41.58 -17.33 -34.21
N LYS A 531 42.10 -16.38 -35.00
CA LYS A 531 41.53 -15.07 -35.36
C LYS A 531 40.60 -15.19 -36.57
N MET A 532 39.67 -14.23 -36.69
CA MET A 532 39.34 -13.37 -37.86
C MET A 532 37.86 -12.95 -37.75
N ALA A 533 37.41 -11.74 -38.08
CA ALA A 533 38.03 -10.51 -38.59
C ALA A 533 37.12 -9.30 -38.23
N ALA A 534 37.70 -8.11 -38.32
CA ALA A 534 37.11 -6.81 -37.99
C ALA A 534 36.40 -6.15 -39.18
N SER A 535 35.60 -5.11 -38.92
CA SER A 535 35.45 -3.97 -39.81
C SER A 535 35.54 -2.67 -39.00
N GLN A 536 36.46 -1.81 -39.46
CA GLN A 536 36.83 -0.49 -38.95
C GLN A 536 35.96 0.58 -39.61
N ILE A 537 35.73 1.71 -38.93
CA ILE A 537 35.59 3.06 -39.53
C ILE A 537 36.23 4.07 -38.54
N PRO A 538 36.93 5.12 -39.01
CA PRO A 538 38.15 5.64 -38.39
C PRO A 538 37.98 6.90 -37.54
N GLN A 539 39.01 7.16 -36.74
CA GLN A 539 39.30 8.44 -36.08
C GLN A 539 39.89 9.43 -37.09
N ASP A 540 39.66 10.73 -36.86
CA ASP A 540 40.75 11.70 -37.01
C ASP A 540 40.74 12.73 -35.87
N ASN A 541 41.96 12.98 -35.40
CA ASN A 541 42.36 13.89 -34.33
C ASN A 541 42.28 15.36 -34.79
N VAL A 542 42.33 16.30 -33.84
CA VAL A 542 43.47 17.24 -33.66
C VAL A 542 43.09 18.42 -32.73
N LYS A 543 43.78 18.43 -31.58
CA LYS A 543 44.46 19.54 -30.87
C LYS A 543 43.76 20.90 -30.57
N SER A 544 43.78 21.18 -29.26
CA SER A 544 44.51 22.29 -28.59
C SER A 544 43.89 23.68 -28.41
N GLN A 545 44.10 24.16 -27.17
CA GLN A 545 44.47 25.52 -26.74
C GLN A 545 43.37 26.56 -26.39
N SER A 546 43.21 26.73 -25.07
CA SER A 546 43.39 27.97 -24.28
C SER A 546 42.87 29.33 -24.82
N LYS A 547 42.03 30.03 -24.04
CA LYS A 547 42.37 31.24 -23.23
C LYS A 547 41.11 31.97 -22.72
N HIS A 548 41.23 32.52 -21.50
CA HIS A 548 40.78 33.84 -20.97
C HIS A 548 40.06 34.79 -21.96
N GLU A 549 39.15 35.72 -21.61
CA GLU A 549 38.79 36.41 -20.36
C GLU A 549 37.53 37.29 -20.61
N ASP A 550 36.83 37.61 -19.53
CA ASP A 550 36.22 38.91 -19.18
C ASP A 550 35.08 39.64 -19.96
N SER A 551 34.06 39.94 -19.13
CA SER A 551 33.48 41.29 -18.87
C SER A 551 32.20 41.79 -19.60
N LYS A 552 31.10 41.69 -18.83
CA LYS A 552 30.19 42.77 -18.37
C LYS A 552 29.20 43.48 -19.36
N PRO A 553 28.14 44.15 -18.83
CA PRO A 553 26.74 44.14 -19.35
C PRO A 553 26.31 45.57 -19.79
N PRO A 554 25.07 46.10 -19.59
CA PRO A 554 23.69 45.60 -19.65
C PRO A 554 22.83 46.40 -20.67
N THR A 555 21.59 45.99 -20.97
CA THR A 555 20.58 46.93 -21.49
C THR A 555 19.22 46.71 -20.81
N LYS A 556 18.65 47.84 -20.36
CA LYS A 556 17.40 48.00 -19.61
C LYS A 556 16.22 48.35 -20.55
N PRO A 557 14.97 48.38 -20.04
CA PRO A 557 13.74 48.03 -20.76
C PRO A 557 12.88 49.25 -21.15
N GLN A 558 11.86 49.03 -21.99
CA GLN A 558 10.68 49.91 -22.21
C GLN A 558 9.53 49.10 -22.91
N PRO A 559 8.25 49.56 -22.94
CA PRO A 559 7.30 49.49 -21.83
C PRO A 559 5.90 48.91 -22.20
N ASN A 560 5.12 48.61 -21.15
CA ASN A 560 3.65 48.58 -21.01
C ASN A 560 2.75 48.43 -22.26
N LYS A 561 1.94 47.36 -22.26
CA LYS A 561 0.56 47.39 -22.78
C LYS A 561 -0.44 46.96 -21.71
N THR A 562 -1.29 47.92 -21.40
CA THR A 562 -2.48 47.90 -20.54
C THR A 562 -3.55 46.94 -21.09
N PHE A 563 -4.13 46.09 -20.24
CA PHE A 563 -5.39 45.40 -20.53
C PHE A 563 -6.46 45.81 -19.53
N LYS A 564 -7.51 46.44 -20.07
CA LYS A 564 -8.69 46.95 -19.38
C LYS A 564 -9.58 45.80 -18.90
N PHE A 565 -9.98 45.87 -17.64
CA PHE A 565 -11.05 45.09 -17.04
C PHE A 565 -12.41 45.37 -17.72
N LYS A 566 -13.11 44.34 -18.20
CA LYS A 566 -14.54 44.39 -18.50
C LYS A 566 -15.33 43.81 -17.34
N LYS A 567 -16.04 44.69 -16.60
CA LYS A 567 -17.08 44.36 -15.63
C LYS A 567 -18.24 43.65 -16.34
N LYS A 568 -18.61 42.43 -15.91
CA LYS A 568 -19.89 41.81 -16.25
C LYS A 568 -20.88 42.00 -15.09
N LYS A 569 -22.05 42.51 -15.46
CA LYS A 569 -23.20 42.84 -14.60
C LYS A 569 -23.84 41.57 -14.02
N VAL A 570 -24.20 41.63 -12.75
CA VAL A 570 -25.07 40.70 -12.03
C VAL A 570 -26.52 41.18 -12.16
N PRO A 571 -27.51 40.32 -12.50
CA PRO A 571 -28.92 40.68 -12.36
C PRO A 571 -29.43 40.43 -10.93
N LYS A 572 -30.17 41.40 -10.40
CA LYS A 572 -30.97 41.36 -9.16
C LYS A 572 -32.37 40.79 -9.43
N ALA A 573 -32.85 39.88 -8.58
CA ALA A 573 -34.23 39.66 -8.10
C ALA A 573 -34.24 38.25 -7.42
N MET A 574 -34.85 37.95 -6.27
CA MET A 574 -35.99 38.51 -5.55
C MET A 574 -35.78 38.42 -4.02
N LYS A 575 -36.30 39.42 -3.30
CA LYS A 575 -36.67 39.33 -1.88
C LYS A 575 -38.20 39.10 -1.79
N LYS A 576 -38.64 38.11 -1.02
CA LYS A 576 -39.94 38.03 -0.32
C LYS A 576 -39.68 37.21 0.96
N LYS A 577 -39.61 37.86 2.13
CA LYS A 577 -40.69 38.05 3.14
C LYS A 577 -41.25 36.74 3.71
N ILE A 578 -40.75 36.39 4.90
CA ILE A 578 -41.46 36.12 6.18
C ILE A 578 -42.93 35.66 6.06
N ASN A 579 -43.27 34.45 6.55
CA ASN A 579 -44.19 34.20 7.68
C ASN A 579 -44.45 32.71 7.92
N VAL A 580 -44.62 32.38 9.21
CA VAL A 580 -44.97 31.12 9.89
C VAL A 580 -43.83 30.13 10.11
#